data_AF-A0A9D9NR01-F1
#
_entry.id   AF-A0A9D9NR01-F1
#
_cell.length_a   1.000
_cell.length_b   1.000
_cell.length_c   1.000
_cell.angle_alpha   90.00
_cell.angle_beta   90.00
_cell.angle_gamma   90.00
#
_symmetry.space_group_name_H-M   'P 1'
#
loop_
_entity.id
_entity.type
_entity.pdbx_description
1 polymer ?
#
loop_
_entity_poly.entity_id
_entity_poly.type
_entity_poly.pdbx_seq_one_letter_code
_entity_poly.pdbx_strand_id
1 'polypeptide(L)'
;MYKYLLSFAFMAFSAFCVSAEDTLSVSVPNVPLLNGEDGNILSEIRTVAGKGISGGIGIRFSDDTDMKEITSLAIYREDNDSVPLDIVRYPSSRSVFLNVADVPDSACGAEVYRVTVGISEGARLEEPLRFSVEGTKGERRKAVSVRTGGDDGAAAYRIPGIVTTSDGTLVAVYDVRYESSADLQGNIKVGVSRSNDGGRTWEPMRLALDLDGYGGLPAAQNGTGDPCILYDSRNDRLWIAALWCHGMPGRRAWTASGQGLSPDETGQLLLVSSEDGGMTWSEPVNITPMVKDESWYLLLQGPGRGITMSDGTLVFPAQFIDSEKVPNATVVYSRDAGRTWAIGSPARRKTTESQVVEYPDGTLMLNMRDDRGGSRAVSVSRDMGATWSEHPSSRSALREPVCMASLIAVRAEDNITGKDLLLFSNPDSSVERKDITIKLSLDRGLTWPAAHQVVLDEGYGWGYSCLTMIDESTVGILYESSVANITFQAVPLKDFFE
;
A
#
# COMPACT_ATOMS: atom_id res chain seq x y z
N MET A 1 5.93 -32.49 61.53
CA MET A 1 4.74 -33.07 60.87
C MET A 1 4.84 -32.69 59.40
N TYR A 2 4.94 -33.68 58.50
CA TYR A 2 4.96 -33.61 57.01
C TYR A 2 6.05 -32.75 56.32
N LYS A 3 7.17 -33.31 55.83
CA LYS A 3 7.42 -33.95 54.51
C LYS A 3 6.95 -33.11 53.32
N TYR A 4 7.89 -32.66 52.47
CA TYR A 4 7.94 -32.99 51.02
C TYR A 4 9.36 -32.76 50.47
N LEU A 5 9.87 -33.79 49.77
CA LEU A 5 11.08 -33.76 48.95
C LEU A 5 10.84 -32.86 47.73
N LEU A 6 11.86 -32.08 47.33
CA LEU A 6 12.04 -31.70 45.93
C LEU A 6 13.35 -32.32 45.42
N SER A 7 13.20 -33.31 44.54
CA SER A 7 14.27 -33.82 43.68
C SER A 7 14.41 -32.87 42.50
N PHE A 8 15.55 -32.17 42.38
CA PHE A 8 15.96 -31.55 41.13
C PHE A 8 16.80 -32.56 40.35
N ALA A 9 16.22 -33.14 39.32
CA ALA A 9 16.97 -33.87 38.29
C ALA A 9 17.69 -32.83 37.41
N PHE A 10 19.02 -32.90 37.40
CA PHE A 10 19.85 -32.21 36.42
C PHE A 10 19.55 -32.82 35.04
N MET A 11 18.82 -32.10 34.19
CA MET A 11 18.75 -32.39 32.77
C MET A 11 20.01 -31.78 32.15
N ALA A 12 20.98 -32.63 31.81
CA ALA A 12 22.15 -32.24 31.04
C ALA A 12 21.69 -31.76 29.66
N PHE A 13 21.76 -30.45 29.40
CA PHE A 13 21.78 -29.96 28.04
C PHE A 13 23.10 -30.42 27.42
N SER A 14 23.01 -31.36 26.48
CA SER A 14 24.07 -31.66 25.54
C SER A 14 24.33 -30.39 24.73
N ALA A 15 25.35 -29.63 25.14
CA ALA A 15 25.94 -28.59 24.33
C ALA A 15 26.49 -29.26 23.06
N PHE A 16 25.80 -29.08 21.94
CA PHE A 16 26.46 -29.24 20.66
C PHE A 16 27.50 -28.12 20.56
N CYS A 17 28.78 -28.50 20.68
CA CYS A 17 29.87 -27.67 20.19
C CYS A 17 29.66 -27.50 18.68
N VAL A 18 29.17 -26.33 18.27
CA VAL A 18 29.32 -25.83 16.91
C VAL A 18 30.76 -25.32 16.81
N SER A 19 31.57 -25.91 15.93
CA SER A 19 32.88 -25.38 15.57
C SER A 19 32.78 -24.66 14.22
N ALA A 20 32.82 -23.32 14.26
CA ALA A 20 33.32 -22.35 13.26
C ALA A 20 32.85 -20.95 13.73
N GLU A 21 33.68 -20.07 14.30
CA GLU A 21 34.53 -19.09 13.60
C GLU A 21 33.84 -18.04 12.72
N ASP A 22 32.50 -17.93 12.71
CA ASP A 22 31.85 -16.86 11.94
C ASP A 22 32.01 -15.50 12.66
N THR A 23 32.86 -14.64 12.10
CA THR A 23 33.17 -13.29 12.60
C THR A 23 32.14 -12.24 12.19
N LEU A 24 31.20 -12.60 11.30
CA LEU A 24 30.21 -11.73 10.67
C LEU A 24 28.81 -12.34 10.71
N SER A 25 27.81 -11.51 10.98
CA SER A 25 26.39 -11.82 10.81
C SER A 25 25.85 -10.97 9.66
N VAL A 26 25.26 -11.60 8.64
CA VAL A 26 24.66 -10.90 7.50
C VAL A 26 23.13 -11.05 7.55
N SER A 27 22.40 -9.94 7.50
CA SER A 27 20.94 -9.91 7.37
C SER A 27 20.53 -9.29 6.04
N VAL A 28 19.46 -9.82 5.46
CA VAL A 28 18.86 -9.27 4.23
C VAL A 28 17.46 -8.78 4.59
N PRO A 29 17.25 -7.44 4.68
CA PRO A 29 15.93 -6.92 5.01
C PRO A 29 14.96 -7.15 3.85
N ASN A 30 13.69 -7.42 4.11
CA ASN A 30 12.66 -7.53 3.07
C ASN A 30 11.91 -6.20 2.87
N VAL A 31 12.60 -5.22 2.30
CA VAL A 31 12.01 -3.93 1.88
C VAL A 31 12.17 -3.74 0.36
N PRO A 32 11.40 -2.89 -0.32
CA PRO A 32 11.55 -2.71 -1.76
C PRO A 32 12.90 -2.10 -2.16
N LEU A 33 13.38 -2.42 -3.36
CA LEU A 33 14.50 -1.73 -4.01
C LEU A 33 13.94 -0.70 -4.99
N LEU A 34 14.09 0.59 -4.70
CA LEU A 34 13.61 1.67 -5.55
C LEU A 34 14.48 1.81 -6.80
N ASN A 35 13.84 1.72 -7.96
CA ASN A 35 14.43 2.07 -9.23
C ASN A 35 14.85 3.55 -9.24
N GLY A 36 15.98 3.85 -9.87
CA GLY A 36 16.55 5.20 -9.94
C GLY A 36 17.36 5.62 -8.71
N GLU A 37 17.31 4.83 -7.63
CA GLU A 37 18.02 5.11 -6.38
C GLU A 37 19.31 4.30 -6.28
N ASP A 38 20.41 4.97 -5.90
CA ASP A 38 21.73 4.34 -5.63
C ASP A 38 21.83 3.78 -4.20
N GLY A 39 20.95 4.21 -3.28
CA GLY A 39 21.06 3.99 -1.84
C GLY A 39 20.26 2.81 -1.28
N ASN A 40 19.76 1.89 -2.11
CA ASN A 40 18.91 0.80 -1.62
C ASN A 40 19.70 -0.17 -0.74
N ILE A 41 19.27 -0.40 0.50
CA ILE A 41 19.94 -1.35 1.40
C ILE A 41 19.71 -2.78 0.87
N LEU A 42 20.80 -3.43 0.49
CA LEU A 42 20.83 -4.82 0.02
C LEU A 42 20.99 -5.79 1.19
N SER A 43 21.90 -5.49 2.12
CA SER A 43 22.13 -6.27 3.35
C SER A 43 22.76 -5.43 4.45
N GLU A 44 22.55 -5.82 5.70
CA GLU A 44 23.32 -5.31 6.84
C GLU A 44 24.29 -6.39 7.34
N ILE A 45 25.49 -5.97 7.72
CA ILE A 45 26.57 -6.85 8.19
C ILE A 45 26.98 -6.38 9.57
N ARG A 46 26.93 -7.27 10.55
CA ARG A 46 27.34 -6.99 11.92
C ARG A 46 28.55 -7.84 12.27
N THR A 47 29.60 -7.20 12.80
CA THR A 47 30.81 -7.89 13.26
C THR A 47 30.68 -8.38 14.70
N VAL A 48 31.50 -9.35 15.09
CA VAL A 48 31.71 -9.67 16.52
C VAL A 48 32.57 -8.57 17.16
N ALA A 49 32.30 -8.25 18.43
CA ALA A 49 33.04 -7.21 19.14
C ALA A 49 34.55 -7.44 19.11
N GLY A 50 35.30 -6.39 18.73
CA GLY A 50 36.76 -6.45 18.60
C GLY A 50 37.27 -7.24 17.38
N LYS A 51 36.42 -7.45 16.37
CA LYS A 51 36.82 -7.97 15.06
C LYS A 51 36.24 -7.09 13.94
N GLY A 52 37.10 -6.56 13.07
CA GLY A 52 36.70 -5.87 11.84
C GLY A 52 36.44 -6.83 10.66
N ILE A 53 36.01 -6.27 9.53
CA ILE A 53 36.04 -6.95 8.22
C ILE A 53 37.47 -6.84 7.67
N SER A 54 38.11 -7.96 7.35
CA SER A 54 39.43 -7.96 6.69
C SER A 54 39.29 -8.27 5.20
N GLY A 55 39.93 -7.46 4.36
CA GLY A 55 39.92 -7.61 2.90
C GLY A 55 38.70 -7.01 2.20
N GLY A 56 37.48 -7.43 2.55
CA GLY A 56 36.26 -6.92 1.92
C GLY A 56 35.06 -7.86 1.96
N ILE A 57 34.03 -7.51 1.19
CA ILE A 57 32.76 -8.21 1.09
C ILE A 57 32.48 -8.65 -0.35
N GLY A 58 32.28 -9.95 -0.54
CA GLY A 58 31.87 -10.60 -1.77
C GLY A 58 30.36 -10.61 -1.96
N ILE A 59 29.93 -10.15 -3.13
CA ILE A 59 28.54 -10.09 -3.57
C ILE A 59 28.45 -10.90 -4.86
N ARG A 60 27.45 -11.78 -4.94
CA ARG A 60 27.17 -12.55 -6.16
C ARG A 60 25.70 -12.42 -6.54
N PHE A 61 25.44 -11.97 -7.76
CA PHE A 61 24.10 -11.99 -8.37
C PHE A 61 23.83 -13.33 -9.04
N SER A 62 22.55 -13.68 -9.15
CA SER A 62 22.10 -14.87 -9.88
C SER A 62 22.34 -14.76 -11.39
N ASP A 63 22.36 -15.91 -12.07
CA ASP A 63 22.66 -15.96 -13.51
C ASP A 63 21.62 -15.24 -14.38
N ASP A 64 20.36 -15.20 -13.93
CA ASP A 64 19.24 -14.49 -14.56
C ASP A 64 19.26 -12.97 -14.34
N THR A 65 20.12 -12.45 -13.45
CA THR A 65 20.20 -11.00 -13.20
C THR A 65 20.75 -10.27 -14.44
N ASP A 66 20.03 -9.25 -14.92
CA ASP A 66 20.54 -8.29 -15.92
C ASP A 66 21.43 -7.26 -15.22
N MET A 67 22.74 -7.44 -15.36
CA MET A 67 23.74 -6.54 -14.75
C MET A 67 23.67 -5.10 -15.26
N LYS A 68 22.99 -4.81 -16.37
CA LYS A 68 22.76 -3.43 -16.83
C LYS A 68 21.80 -2.66 -15.93
N GLU A 69 20.96 -3.36 -15.16
CA GLU A 69 20.07 -2.73 -14.20
C GLU A 69 20.79 -2.32 -12.91
N ILE A 70 22.02 -2.80 -12.67
CA ILE A 70 22.79 -2.48 -11.47
C ILE A 70 23.70 -1.27 -11.76
N THR A 71 23.39 -0.12 -11.15
CA THR A 71 24.12 1.14 -11.36
C THR A 71 25.29 1.29 -10.40
N SER A 72 25.18 0.74 -9.20
CA SER A 72 26.23 0.79 -8.20
C SER A 72 26.12 -0.33 -7.16
N LEU A 73 27.24 -0.62 -6.50
CA LEU A 73 27.31 -1.37 -5.25
C LEU A 73 28.25 -0.61 -4.33
N ALA A 74 27.82 -0.31 -3.11
CA ALA A 74 28.64 0.41 -2.15
C ALA A 74 28.49 -0.17 -0.75
N ILE A 75 29.55 -0.06 0.05
CA ILE A 75 29.54 -0.45 1.46
C ILE A 75 29.79 0.75 2.35
N TYR A 76 28.94 0.93 3.35
CA TYR A 76 28.97 2.01 4.33
C TYR A 76 29.18 1.44 5.73
N ARG A 77 29.73 2.26 6.63
CA ARG A 77 29.77 1.99 8.06
C ARG A 77 28.67 2.81 8.72
N GLU A 78 27.89 2.21 9.62
CA GLU A 78 26.68 2.84 10.19
C GLU A 78 26.94 4.19 10.88
N ASP A 79 28.13 4.41 11.43
CA ASP A 79 28.51 5.69 12.06
C ASP A 79 28.86 6.79 11.04
N ASN A 80 28.96 6.47 9.75
CA ASN A 80 29.18 7.39 8.64
C ASN A 80 28.56 6.89 7.32
N ASP A 81 27.24 7.02 7.20
CA ASP A 81 26.49 6.64 5.99
C ASP A 81 26.60 7.67 4.84
N SER A 82 27.39 8.75 5.00
CA SER A 82 27.52 9.80 3.97
C SER A 82 28.61 9.51 2.94
N VAL A 83 29.59 8.69 3.28
CA VAL A 83 30.74 8.37 2.43
C VAL A 83 30.97 6.86 2.43
N PRO A 84 30.90 6.18 1.27
CA PRO A 84 31.14 4.75 1.20
C PRO A 84 32.61 4.43 1.47
N LEU A 85 32.87 3.29 2.10
CA LEU A 85 34.23 2.74 2.26
C LEU A 85 34.78 2.24 0.92
N ASP A 86 33.93 1.65 0.08
CA ASP A 86 34.21 1.32 -1.32
C ASP A 86 32.92 1.37 -2.13
N ILE A 87 33.06 1.67 -3.43
CA ILE A 87 31.96 1.74 -4.39
C ILE A 87 32.41 1.26 -5.76
N VAL A 88 31.65 0.31 -6.31
CA VAL A 88 31.79 -0.14 -7.70
C VAL A 88 30.60 0.41 -8.49
N ARG A 89 30.87 1.24 -9.49
CA ARG A 89 29.84 1.78 -10.39
C ARG A 89 29.73 0.95 -11.65
N TYR A 90 28.50 0.70 -12.09
CA TYR A 90 28.13 -0.06 -13.28
C TYR A 90 28.88 -1.40 -13.40
N PRO A 91 28.77 -2.28 -12.39
CA PRO A 91 29.47 -3.56 -12.41
C PRO A 91 29.01 -4.42 -13.60
N SER A 92 29.97 -4.88 -14.41
CA SER A 92 29.70 -5.81 -15.51
C SER A 92 29.78 -7.29 -15.11
N SER A 93 30.40 -7.58 -13.96
CA SER A 93 30.54 -8.92 -13.40
C SER A 93 29.43 -9.22 -12.40
N ARG A 94 28.89 -10.45 -12.44
CA ARG A 94 27.94 -10.94 -11.43
C ARG A 94 28.60 -11.21 -10.08
N SER A 95 29.91 -11.37 -10.04
CA SER A 95 30.68 -11.48 -8.79
C SER A 95 31.45 -10.18 -8.59
N VAL A 96 31.11 -9.45 -7.53
CA VAL A 96 31.68 -8.15 -7.17
C VAL A 96 32.30 -8.28 -5.79
N PHE A 97 33.43 -7.62 -5.58
CA PHE A 97 34.10 -7.58 -4.29
C PHE A 97 34.26 -6.11 -3.89
N LEU A 98 33.72 -5.73 -2.74
CA LEU A 98 33.86 -4.39 -2.16
C LEU A 98 34.97 -4.43 -1.12
N ASN A 99 36.00 -3.62 -1.32
CA ASN A 99 37.15 -3.58 -0.41
C ASN A 99 36.75 -2.86 0.87
N VAL A 100 37.13 -3.44 2.01
CA VAL A 100 37.05 -2.76 3.30
C VAL A 100 38.50 -2.67 3.78
N ALA A 101 39.08 -1.48 3.68
CA ALA A 101 40.40 -1.24 4.27
C ALA A 101 40.32 -1.56 5.76
N ASP A 102 41.33 -2.26 6.30
CA ASP A 102 41.36 -2.68 7.70
C ASP A 102 40.99 -1.50 8.60
N VAL A 103 39.76 -1.52 9.10
CA VAL A 103 39.33 -0.59 10.13
C VAL A 103 40.03 -1.11 11.38
N PRO A 104 41.01 -0.38 11.95
CA PRO A 104 41.75 -0.87 13.10
C PRO A 104 40.76 -1.22 14.20
N ASP A 105 40.89 -2.42 14.79
CA ASP A 105 39.99 -2.96 15.82
C ASP A 105 39.50 -1.83 16.73
N SER A 106 38.23 -1.45 16.58
CA SER A 106 37.67 -0.45 17.47
C SER A 106 37.64 -1.06 18.86
N ALA A 107 38.21 -0.36 19.83
CA ALA A 107 38.34 -0.83 21.21
C ALA A 107 36.99 -1.05 21.92
N CYS A 108 35.86 -0.82 21.25
CA CYS A 108 34.52 -0.93 21.81
C CYS A 108 33.48 -1.38 20.76
N GLY A 109 32.98 -2.61 20.93
CA GLY A 109 31.68 -3.03 20.40
C GLY A 109 31.70 -3.75 19.05
N ALA A 110 30.54 -4.32 18.71
CA ALA A 110 30.25 -4.86 17.39
C ALA A 110 29.99 -3.69 16.42
N GLU A 111 30.56 -3.75 15.22
CA GLU A 111 30.36 -2.75 14.17
C GLU A 111 29.26 -3.18 13.21
N VAL A 112 28.60 -2.21 12.59
CA VAL A 112 27.52 -2.44 11.61
C VAL A 112 27.89 -1.76 10.30
N TYR A 113 27.74 -2.51 9.22
CA TYR A 113 27.99 -2.09 7.85
C TYR A 113 26.72 -2.29 7.02
N ARG A 114 26.51 -1.43 6.04
CA ARG A 114 25.40 -1.55 5.07
C ARG A 114 25.95 -1.72 3.68
N VAL A 115 25.55 -2.79 3.01
CA VAL A 115 25.77 -2.95 1.58
C VAL A 115 24.54 -2.38 0.88
N THR A 116 24.79 -1.49 -0.07
CA THR A 116 23.75 -0.84 -0.88
C THR A 116 23.89 -1.23 -2.34
N VAL A 117 22.77 -1.20 -3.06
CA VAL A 117 22.70 -1.43 -4.50
C VAL A 117 21.99 -0.26 -5.17
N GLY A 118 22.55 0.20 -6.28
CA GLY A 118 21.88 1.11 -7.18
C GLY A 118 21.13 0.35 -8.26
N ILE A 119 19.88 0.76 -8.50
CA ILE A 119 19.00 0.16 -9.51
C ILE A 119 18.68 1.21 -10.57
N SER A 120 18.80 0.85 -11.86
CA SER A 120 18.47 1.75 -12.96
C SER A 120 16.99 2.13 -12.96
N GLU A 121 16.68 3.37 -13.32
CA GLU A 121 15.31 3.92 -13.35
C GLU A 121 14.31 3.03 -14.13
N GLY A 122 14.72 2.52 -15.29
CA GLY A 122 13.88 1.67 -16.15
C GLY A 122 13.94 0.17 -15.87
N ALA A 123 14.47 -0.26 -14.71
CA ALA A 123 14.59 -1.68 -14.39
C ALA A 123 13.20 -2.36 -14.35
N ARG A 124 13.14 -3.62 -14.79
CA ARG A 124 11.90 -4.42 -14.77
C ARG A 124 11.41 -4.62 -13.33
N LEU A 125 10.10 -4.64 -13.11
CA LEU A 125 9.53 -4.73 -11.77
C LEU A 125 9.12 -6.16 -11.39
N GLU A 126 8.83 -6.97 -12.40
CA GLU A 126 8.22 -8.29 -12.30
C GLU A 126 9.20 -9.35 -11.75
N GLU A 127 10.49 -9.14 -11.96
CA GLU A 127 11.54 -10.09 -11.56
C GLU A 127 12.28 -9.58 -10.32
N PRO A 128 12.34 -10.37 -9.23
CA PRO A 128 13.12 -9.99 -8.06
C PRO A 128 14.63 -10.08 -8.33
N LEU A 129 15.40 -9.24 -7.66
CA LEU A 129 16.85 -9.32 -7.62
C LEU A 129 17.27 -10.45 -6.67
N ARG A 130 17.96 -11.47 -7.20
CA ARG A 130 18.49 -12.60 -6.42
C ARG A 130 20.00 -12.48 -6.30
N PHE A 131 20.50 -12.63 -5.08
CA PHE A 131 21.92 -12.42 -4.78
C PHE A 131 22.37 -13.22 -3.56
N SER A 132 23.67 -13.16 -3.29
CA SER A 132 24.24 -13.55 -2.00
C SER A 132 25.32 -12.56 -1.56
N VAL A 133 25.36 -12.24 -0.28
CA VAL A 133 26.41 -11.44 0.36
C VAL A 133 27.11 -12.34 1.38
N GLU A 134 28.41 -12.57 1.21
CA GLU A 134 29.19 -13.53 2.03
C GLU A 134 28.51 -14.91 2.14
N GLY A 135 27.91 -15.38 1.04
CA GLY A 135 27.20 -16.67 0.99
C GLY A 135 25.77 -16.66 1.55
N THR A 136 25.36 -15.62 2.29
CA THR A 136 23.97 -15.43 2.73
C THR A 136 23.10 -15.03 1.53
N LYS A 137 22.15 -15.89 1.17
CA LYS A 137 21.25 -15.66 0.03
C LYS A 137 20.20 -14.60 0.37
N GLY A 138 19.86 -13.79 -0.63
CA GLY A 138 18.81 -12.79 -0.56
C GLY A 138 17.99 -12.75 -1.86
N GLU A 139 16.72 -12.41 -1.72
CA GLU A 139 15.83 -12.10 -2.83
C GLU A 139 15.06 -10.83 -2.48
N ARG A 140 15.02 -9.85 -3.40
CA ARG A 140 14.44 -8.53 -3.14
C ARG A 140 13.68 -8.02 -4.35
N ARG A 141 12.45 -7.55 -4.15
CA ARG A 141 11.64 -7.00 -5.24
C ARG A 141 11.99 -5.54 -5.52
N LYS A 142 11.96 -5.20 -6.80
CA LYS A 142 12.10 -3.83 -7.28
C LYS A 142 10.78 -3.07 -7.13
N ALA A 143 10.85 -1.75 -7.11
CA ALA A 143 9.72 -0.86 -6.93
C ALA A 143 10.00 0.51 -7.56
N VAL A 144 8.96 1.29 -7.78
CA VAL A 144 9.07 2.70 -8.15
C VAL A 144 8.56 3.57 -7.01
N SER A 145 9.34 4.59 -6.64
CA SER A 145 8.84 5.70 -5.82
C SER A 145 8.00 6.59 -6.72
N VAL A 146 6.68 6.38 -6.73
CA VAL A 146 5.77 7.18 -7.54
C VAL A 146 5.77 8.61 -7.02
N ARG A 147 5.64 8.79 -5.70
CA ARG A 147 5.78 10.08 -4.99
C ARG A 147 6.46 9.87 -3.64
N THR A 148 7.27 10.83 -3.22
CA THR A 148 7.80 10.93 -1.86
C THR A 148 7.77 12.36 -1.33
N GLY A 149 7.97 12.53 -0.02
CA GLY A 149 7.96 13.86 0.60
C GLY A 149 9.03 14.77 -0.01
N GLY A 150 8.64 16.00 -0.36
CA GLY A 150 9.48 16.98 -1.05
C GLY A 150 9.19 17.11 -2.55
N ASP A 151 8.64 16.06 -3.19
CA ASP A 151 8.22 16.14 -4.59
C ASP A 151 7.18 17.25 -4.76
N ASP A 152 7.28 18.01 -5.87
CA ASP A 152 6.37 19.09 -6.24
C ASP A 152 6.03 20.09 -5.11
N GLY A 153 6.93 20.23 -4.12
CA GLY A 153 6.77 21.11 -2.96
C GLY A 153 5.81 20.61 -1.88
N ALA A 154 5.34 19.36 -1.94
CA ALA A 154 4.45 18.78 -0.94
C ALA A 154 5.24 18.09 0.18
N ALA A 155 4.83 18.30 1.44
CA ALA A 155 5.48 17.65 2.58
C ALA A 155 5.25 16.13 2.62
N ALA A 156 4.08 15.66 2.17
CA ALA A 156 3.74 14.25 2.16
C ALA A 156 2.70 13.90 1.09
N TYR A 157 2.69 12.63 0.71
CA TYR A 157 1.66 12.02 -0.14
C TYR A 157 1.05 10.82 0.57
N ARG A 158 -0.28 10.66 0.52
CA ARG A 158 -0.96 9.60 1.27
C ARG A 158 -2.19 9.07 0.54
N ILE A 159 -2.75 7.98 1.05
CA ILE A 159 -4.06 7.44 0.65
C ILE A 159 -4.11 7.00 -0.83
N PRO A 160 -3.38 5.92 -1.19
CA PRO A 160 -3.29 5.44 -2.55
C PRO A 160 -4.59 4.81 -3.05
N GLY A 161 -4.95 5.12 -4.30
CA GLY A 161 -5.92 4.40 -5.11
C GLY A 161 -5.34 4.12 -6.49
N ILE A 162 -5.66 2.98 -7.11
CA ILE A 162 -5.18 2.66 -8.45
C ILE A 162 -6.18 1.82 -9.25
N VAL A 163 -6.29 2.10 -10.54
CA VAL A 163 -7.02 1.29 -11.53
C VAL A 163 -6.18 1.09 -12.79
N THR A 164 -6.58 0.11 -13.60
CA THR A 164 -6.07 -0.13 -14.94
C THR A 164 -7.21 0.08 -15.94
N THR A 165 -6.97 0.88 -16.97
CA THR A 165 -7.93 1.12 -18.07
C THR A 165 -7.89 0.00 -19.12
N SER A 166 -8.84 -0.02 -20.05
CA SER A 166 -8.93 -1.03 -21.12
C SER A 166 -7.69 -1.08 -22.04
N ASP A 167 -6.98 0.04 -22.19
CA ASP A 167 -5.74 0.13 -22.97
C ASP A 167 -4.46 -0.21 -22.18
N GLY A 168 -4.60 -0.64 -20.92
CA GLY A 168 -3.50 -1.02 -20.04
C GLY A 168 -2.84 0.14 -19.30
N THR A 169 -3.37 1.36 -19.41
CA THR A 169 -2.87 2.50 -18.63
C THR A 169 -3.16 2.29 -17.13
N LEU A 170 -2.13 2.48 -16.30
CA LEU A 170 -2.29 2.58 -14.86
C LEU A 170 -2.59 4.04 -14.47
N VAL A 171 -3.66 4.24 -13.71
CA VAL A 171 -4.05 5.56 -13.18
C VAL A 171 -4.09 5.47 -11.65
N ALA A 172 -3.15 6.17 -11.03
CA ALA A 172 -2.97 6.25 -9.58
C ALA A 172 -3.48 7.58 -9.04
N VAL A 173 -4.14 7.54 -7.89
CA VAL A 173 -4.61 8.72 -7.14
C VAL A 173 -4.10 8.69 -5.71
N TYR A 174 -3.94 9.87 -5.13
CA TYR A 174 -3.46 10.05 -3.75
C TYR A 174 -3.72 11.48 -3.26
N ASP A 175 -3.70 11.67 -1.95
CA ASP A 175 -3.60 12.97 -1.33
C ASP A 175 -2.24 13.60 -1.64
N VAL A 176 -2.25 14.89 -1.99
CA VAL A 176 -1.08 15.76 -2.03
C VAL A 176 -1.16 16.68 -0.82
N ARG A 177 -0.40 16.37 0.25
CA ARG A 177 -0.47 17.07 1.54
C ARG A 177 0.67 18.07 1.64
N TYR A 178 0.39 19.33 1.30
CA TYR A 178 1.43 20.35 1.11
C TYR A 178 2.17 20.73 2.39
N GLU A 179 1.48 20.80 3.53
CA GLU A 179 2.05 21.39 4.76
C GLU A 179 2.62 20.35 5.74
N SER A 180 2.02 19.16 5.79
CA SER A 180 2.41 18.07 6.69
C SER A 180 1.74 16.75 6.28
N SER A 181 2.05 15.66 6.95
CA SER A 181 1.35 14.38 6.76
C SER A 181 -0.03 14.29 7.44
N ALA A 182 -0.52 15.37 8.07
CA ALA A 182 -1.78 15.35 8.81
C ALA A 182 -3.01 15.20 7.90
N ASP A 183 -4.08 14.58 8.41
CA ASP A 183 -5.36 14.40 7.70
C ASP A 183 -6.11 15.73 7.53
N LEU A 184 -7.16 15.75 6.71
CA LEU A 184 -8.08 16.91 6.61
C LEU A 184 -8.55 17.36 8.01
N GLN A 185 -8.74 18.65 8.28
CA GLN A 185 -8.56 19.77 7.36
C GLN A 185 -7.07 20.15 7.20
N GLY A 186 -6.71 20.62 6.01
CA GLY A 186 -5.38 21.13 5.68
C GLY A 186 -5.28 21.49 4.19
N ASN A 187 -4.11 22.00 3.78
CA ASN A 187 -3.83 22.26 2.36
C ASN A 187 -3.57 20.92 1.63
N ILE A 188 -4.66 20.24 1.24
CA ILE A 188 -4.65 18.90 0.64
C ILE A 188 -5.42 18.92 -0.68
N LYS A 189 -4.84 18.31 -1.72
CA LYS A 189 -5.44 18.13 -3.05
C LYS A 189 -5.48 16.65 -3.42
N VAL A 190 -6.27 16.30 -4.44
CA VAL A 190 -6.18 14.97 -5.06
C VAL A 190 -5.25 15.02 -6.27
N GLY A 191 -4.11 14.33 -6.15
CA GLY A 191 -3.13 14.14 -7.21
C GLY A 191 -3.40 12.90 -8.03
N VAL A 192 -2.92 12.91 -9.28
CA VAL A 192 -2.99 11.80 -10.22
C VAL A 192 -1.63 11.57 -10.86
N SER A 193 -1.17 10.32 -10.85
CA SER A 193 -0.03 9.85 -11.65
C SER A 193 -0.51 8.80 -12.65
N ARG A 194 0.05 8.85 -13.88
CA ARG A 194 -0.35 7.98 -14.99
C ARG A 194 0.87 7.22 -15.52
N SER A 195 0.72 5.95 -15.84
CA SER A 195 1.77 5.13 -16.47
C SER A 195 1.20 4.34 -17.66
N ASN A 196 1.98 4.29 -18.75
CA ASN A 196 1.63 3.57 -19.98
C ASN A 196 2.55 2.36 -20.24
N ASP A 197 3.39 1.99 -19.27
CA ASP A 197 4.45 1.00 -19.46
C ASP A 197 4.50 -0.05 -18.33
N GLY A 198 3.35 -0.29 -17.69
CA GLY A 198 3.22 -1.24 -16.58
C GLY A 198 3.74 -0.69 -15.24
N GLY A 199 3.85 0.63 -15.11
CA GLY A 199 4.26 1.30 -13.87
C GLY A 199 5.76 1.45 -13.70
N ARG A 200 6.54 1.24 -14.77
CA ARG A 200 8.00 1.43 -14.77
C ARG A 200 8.35 2.91 -14.78
N THR A 201 7.63 3.71 -15.56
CA THR A 201 7.73 5.17 -15.55
C THR A 201 6.36 5.80 -15.32
N TRP A 202 6.35 6.99 -14.72
CA TRP A 202 5.14 7.74 -14.41
C TRP A 202 5.25 9.15 -14.99
N GLU A 203 4.19 9.59 -15.65
CA GLU A 203 4.07 10.95 -16.15
C GLU A 203 4.08 11.97 -14.99
N PRO A 204 4.41 13.26 -15.27
CA PRO A 204 4.27 14.31 -14.27
C PRO A 204 2.89 14.33 -13.61
N MET A 205 2.88 14.58 -12.30
CA MET A 205 1.66 14.62 -11.51
C MET A 205 0.68 15.68 -12.04
N ARG A 206 -0.61 15.32 -12.04
CA ARG A 206 -1.73 16.24 -12.29
C ARG A 206 -2.57 16.39 -11.03
N LEU A 207 -3.33 17.47 -10.94
CA LEU A 207 -4.34 17.64 -9.89
C LEU A 207 -5.72 17.38 -10.49
N ALA A 208 -6.47 16.43 -9.91
CA ALA A 208 -7.84 16.15 -10.31
C ALA A 208 -8.86 16.99 -9.51
N LEU A 209 -8.53 17.32 -8.26
CA LEU A 209 -9.33 18.18 -7.40
C LEU A 209 -8.45 19.19 -6.69
N ASP A 210 -8.73 20.46 -6.98
CA ASP A 210 -8.16 21.63 -6.33
C ASP A 210 -9.25 22.70 -6.21
N LEU A 211 -9.64 23.01 -4.97
CA LEU A 211 -10.70 23.97 -4.65
C LEU A 211 -10.14 25.19 -3.91
N ASP A 212 -8.85 25.47 -4.09
CA ASP A 212 -8.19 26.64 -3.51
C ASP A 212 -8.96 27.93 -3.81
N GLY A 213 -9.12 28.77 -2.78
CA GLY A 213 -9.80 30.05 -2.90
C GLY A 213 -11.33 30.00 -2.96
N TYR A 214 -11.96 28.82 -2.98
CA TYR A 214 -13.42 28.73 -2.89
C TYR A 214 -13.94 29.46 -1.64
N GLY A 215 -14.99 30.26 -1.81
CA GLY A 215 -15.56 31.07 -0.72
C GLY A 215 -14.62 32.17 -0.18
N GLY A 216 -13.50 32.46 -0.85
CA GLY A 216 -12.49 33.41 -0.38
C GLY A 216 -11.66 32.93 0.82
N LEU A 217 -11.74 31.63 1.16
CA LEU A 217 -10.97 31.04 2.24
C LEU A 217 -9.57 30.57 1.76
N PRO A 218 -8.57 30.51 2.65
CA PRO A 218 -7.26 29.95 2.34
C PRO A 218 -7.33 28.51 1.82
N ALA A 219 -6.34 28.09 1.02
CA ALA A 219 -6.15 26.70 0.58
C ALA A 219 -6.30 25.66 1.70
N ALA A 220 -5.69 25.93 2.86
CA ALA A 220 -5.77 25.07 4.03
C ALA A 220 -7.17 24.94 4.67
N GLN A 221 -8.17 25.66 4.15
CA GLN A 221 -9.58 25.59 4.54
C GLN A 221 -10.47 25.12 3.37
N ASN A 222 -9.89 24.55 2.32
CA ASN A 222 -10.59 23.95 1.18
C ASN A 222 -9.98 22.60 0.79
N GLY A 223 -9.42 21.86 1.74
CA GLY A 223 -8.76 20.59 1.47
C GLY A 223 -9.70 19.56 0.86
N THR A 224 -9.19 18.82 -0.13
CA THR A 224 -9.84 17.65 -0.75
C THR A 224 -8.95 16.43 -0.60
N GLY A 225 -9.51 15.29 -0.21
CA GLY A 225 -8.69 14.11 0.07
C GLY A 225 -9.45 12.81 0.28
N ASP A 226 -8.70 11.81 0.71
CA ASP A 226 -9.06 10.40 0.86
C ASP A 226 -9.56 9.73 -0.43
N PRO A 227 -8.92 9.94 -1.60
CA PRO A 227 -9.52 9.65 -2.90
C PRO A 227 -9.85 8.16 -3.11
N CYS A 228 -10.90 7.92 -3.88
CA CYS A 228 -11.30 6.61 -4.37
C CYS A 228 -11.51 6.67 -5.88
N ILE A 229 -10.72 5.91 -6.65
CA ILE A 229 -10.78 5.90 -8.12
C ILE A 229 -11.59 4.70 -8.63
N LEU A 230 -12.35 4.90 -9.70
CA LEU A 230 -13.11 3.85 -10.38
C LEU A 230 -12.92 4.00 -11.88
N TYR A 231 -12.87 2.88 -12.59
CA TYR A 231 -12.87 2.85 -14.04
C TYR A 231 -14.17 2.19 -14.55
N ASP A 232 -14.92 2.93 -15.36
CA ASP A 232 -16.11 2.49 -16.07
C ASP A 232 -15.71 1.94 -17.45
N SER A 233 -15.58 0.62 -17.52
CA SER A 233 -15.23 -0.09 -18.76
C SER A 233 -16.34 -0.09 -19.81
N ARG A 234 -17.55 0.41 -19.50
CA ARG A 234 -18.65 0.50 -20.48
C ARG A 234 -18.50 1.67 -21.44
N ASN A 235 -17.78 2.70 -21.04
CA ASN A 235 -17.65 3.95 -21.80
C ASN A 235 -16.25 4.60 -21.67
N ASP A 236 -15.25 3.84 -21.19
CA ASP A 236 -13.87 4.28 -20.99
C ASP A 236 -13.73 5.52 -20.10
N ARG A 237 -14.62 5.69 -19.12
CA ARG A 237 -14.59 6.83 -18.20
C ARG A 237 -13.93 6.50 -16.87
N LEU A 238 -13.10 7.41 -16.37
CA LEU A 238 -12.60 7.36 -15.01
C LEU A 238 -13.43 8.26 -14.10
N TRP A 239 -13.60 7.84 -12.86
CA TRP A 239 -14.24 8.60 -11.79
C TRP A 239 -13.33 8.65 -10.58
N ILE A 240 -13.27 9.81 -9.92
CA ILE A 240 -12.65 9.97 -8.61
C ILE A 240 -13.70 10.51 -7.65
N ALA A 241 -13.92 9.82 -6.54
CA ALA A 241 -14.63 10.33 -5.38
C ALA A 241 -13.66 10.85 -4.33
N ALA A 242 -13.92 12.02 -3.75
CA ALA A 242 -13.12 12.59 -2.67
C ALA A 242 -13.96 13.39 -1.68
N LEU A 243 -13.44 13.53 -0.46
CA LEU A 243 -14.03 14.37 0.57
C LEU A 243 -13.46 15.78 0.43
N TRP A 244 -14.32 16.77 0.27
CA TRP A 244 -13.98 18.18 0.39
C TRP A 244 -14.45 18.74 1.73
N CYS A 245 -13.59 19.48 2.42
CA CYS A 245 -13.94 20.21 3.63
C CYS A 245 -13.75 21.72 3.40
N HIS A 246 -14.82 22.48 3.63
CA HIS A 246 -14.79 23.93 3.60
C HIS A 246 -14.71 24.50 5.03
N GLY A 247 -13.81 25.46 5.27
CA GLY A 247 -13.59 26.05 6.60
C GLY A 247 -12.81 25.13 7.55
N MET A 248 -13.31 24.96 8.78
CA MET A 248 -12.72 24.11 9.83
C MET A 248 -11.23 24.40 10.19
N PRO A 249 -10.80 25.66 10.36
CA PRO A 249 -9.40 25.99 10.54
C PRO A 249 -8.79 25.29 11.77
N GLY A 250 -7.66 24.61 11.57
CA GLY A 250 -6.89 23.96 12.63
C GLY A 250 -7.57 22.75 13.30
N ARG A 251 -8.66 22.21 12.73
CA ARG A 251 -9.39 21.05 13.26
C ARG A 251 -9.39 19.89 12.27
N ARG A 252 -9.47 18.64 12.77
CA ARG A 252 -9.55 17.46 11.90
C ARG A 252 -10.98 17.21 11.45
N ALA A 253 -11.18 16.95 10.16
CA ALA A 253 -12.48 16.79 9.52
C ALA A 253 -13.33 15.71 10.23
N TRP A 254 -12.69 14.62 10.65
CA TRP A 254 -13.33 13.52 11.39
C TRP A 254 -14.13 13.96 12.63
N THR A 255 -13.67 15.01 13.32
CA THR A 255 -14.33 15.54 14.53
C THR A 255 -14.95 16.93 14.34
N ALA A 256 -14.56 17.64 13.28
CA ALA A 256 -14.99 19.00 13.01
C ALA A 256 -16.21 19.10 12.11
N SER A 257 -16.44 18.11 11.23
CA SER A 257 -17.61 18.06 10.37
C SER A 257 -18.89 17.98 11.18
N GLY A 258 -19.89 18.78 10.80
CA GLY A 258 -21.19 18.87 11.47
C GLY A 258 -22.31 18.13 10.74
N GLN A 259 -23.49 18.19 11.34
CA GLN A 259 -24.75 17.79 10.70
C GLN A 259 -25.21 18.89 9.72
N GLY A 260 -26.08 18.53 8.78
CA GLY A 260 -26.52 19.41 7.69
C GLY A 260 -26.08 18.87 6.32
N LEU A 261 -26.19 19.71 5.29
CA LEU A 261 -25.88 19.34 3.90
C LEU A 261 -24.99 20.37 3.20
N SER A 262 -24.91 21.61 3.69
CA SER A 262 -24.13 22.65 3.05
C SER A 262 -22.62 22.52 3.36
N PRO A 263 -21.74 23.07 2.50
CA PRO A 263 -20.29 23.06 2.74
C PRO A 263 -19.87 23.75 4.05
N ASP A 264 -20.62 24.74 4.52
CA ASP A 264 -20.36 25.45 5.79
C ASP A 264 -20.65 24.58 7.02
N GLU A 265 -21.47 23.53 6.85
CA GLU A 265 -21.95 22.67 7.92
C GLU A 265 -21.19 21.34 7.98
N THR A 266 -20.95 20.72 6.83
CA THR A 266 -20.49 19.33 6.74
C THR A 266 -19.55 19.10 5.56
N GLY A 267 -18.71 18.08 5.66
CA GLY A 267 -17.88 17.63 4.55
C GLY A 267 -18.71 17.20 3.34
N GLN A 268 -18.19 17.48 2.14
CA GLN A 268 -18.89 17.28 0.88
C GLN A 268 -18.26 16.12 0.10
N LEU A 269 -19.09 15.16 -0.34
CA LEU A 269 -18.67 14.10 -1.23
C LEU A 269 -18.73 14.59 -2.68
N LEU A 270 -17.55 14.77 -3.28
CA LEU A 270 -17.39 15.27 -4.64
C LEU A 270 -16.97 14.17 -5.59
N LEU A 271 -17.41 14.26 -6.84
CA LEU A 271 -16.96 13.44 -7.95
C LEU A 271 -16.33 14.29 -9.04
N VAL A 272 -15.23 13.83 -9.61
CA VAL A 272 -14.71 14.29 -10.92
C VAL A 272 -14.59 13.11 -11.86
N SER A 273 -14.63 13.37 -13.15
CA SER A 273 -14.48 12.34 -14.18
C SER A 273 -13.50 12.73 -15.27
N SER A 274 -12.93 11.73 -15.93
CA SER A 274 -12.06 11.90 -17.09
C SER A 274 -12.55 10.99 -18.23
N GLU A 275 -12.61 11.56 -19.44
CA GLU A 275 -12.99 10.87 -20.68
C GLU A 275 -11.80 10.72 -21.65
N ASP A 276 -10.59 11.07 -21.20
CA ASP A 276 -9.36 11.09 -21.99
C ASP A 276 -8.23 10.29 -21.32
N GLY A 277 -8.60 9.21 -20.61
CA GLY A 277 -7.64 8.30 -19.99
C GLY A 277 -6.90 8.89 -18.79
N GLY A 278 -7.48 9.87 -18.10
CA GLY A 278 -6.93 10.50 -16.89
C GLY A 278 -6.04 11.71 -17.16
N MET A 279 -6.04 12.24 -18.39
CA MET A 279 -5.22 13.40 -18.75
C MET A 279 -5.83 14.72 -18.29
N THR A 280 -7.15 14.87 -18.39
CA THR A 280 -7.91 16.01 -17.88
C THR A 280 -9.10 15.55 -17.06
N TRP A 281 -9.56 16.42 -16.15
CA TRP A 281 -10.63 16.12 -15.21
C TRP A 281 -11.73 17.17 -15.30
N SER A 282 -12.98 16.72 -15.18
CA SER A 282 -14.16 17.59 -15.19
C SER A 282 -14.20 18.52 -13.99
N GLU A 283 -15.05 19.55 -14.06
CA GLU A 283 -15.46 20.29 -12.86
C GLU A 283 -16.10 19.34 -11.81
N PRO A 284 -15.97 19.62 -10.50
CA PRO A 284 -16.50 18.75 -9.46
C PRO A 284 -18.03 18.73 -9.42
N VAL A 285 -18.59 17.53 -9.34
CA VAL A 285 -20.01 17.29 -9.09
C VAL A 285 -20.21 16.95 -7.62
N ASN A 286 -20.99 17.77 -6.91
CA ASN A 286 -21.33 17.53 -5.51
C ASN A 286 -22.53 16.57 -5.40
N ILE A 287 -22.29 15.36 -4.91
CA ILE A 287 -23.34 14.34 -4.73
C ILE A 287 -23.87 14.28 -3.30
N THR A 288 -23.32 15.07 -2.37
CA THR A 288 -23.75 15.11 -0.96
C THR A 288 -25.28 15.19 -0.79
N PRO A 289 -26.01 16.09 -1.50
CA PRO A 289 -27.46 16.19 -1.35
C PRO A 289 -28.24 14.96 -1.86
N MET A 290 -27.60 14.09 -2.65
CA MET A 290 -28.22 12.88 -3.20
C MET A 290 -28.14 11.69 -2.24
N VAL A 291 -27.06 11.60 -1.46
CA VAL A 291 -26.70 10.39 -0.72
C VAL A 291 -26.49 10.59 0.78
N LYS A 292 -26.37 11.82 1.27
CA LYS A 292 -26.13 12.09 2.69
C LYS A 292 -27.45 12.35 3.43
N ASP A 293 -27.63 11.67 4.57
CA ASP A 293 -28.65 12.05 5.55
C ASP A 293 -28.19 13.30 6.32
N GLU A 294 -29.09 14.29 6.47
CA GLU A 294 -28.79 15.56 7.16
C GLU A 294 -28.37 15.37 8.62
N SER A 295 -28.81 14.28 9.27
CA SER A 295 -28.48 13.95 10.65
C SER A 295 -27.08 13.34 10.81
N TRP A 296 -26.40 12.96 9.73
CA TRP A 296 -25.04 12.42 9.80
C TRP A 296 -24.01 13.54 9.94
N TYR A 297 -22.95 13.29 10.70
CA TYR A 297 -21.86 14.25 10.90
C TYR A 297 -20.90 14.32 9.72
N LEU A 298 -20.71 13.21 9.01
CA LEU A 298 -19.79 13.13 7.90
C LEU A 298 -20.18 11.95 7.01
N LEU A 299 -20.13 12.15 5.69
CA LEU A 299 -20.20 11.08 4.68
C LEU A 299 -19.00 11.27 3.75
N LEU A 300 -18.27 10.20 3.50
CA LEU A 300 -17.15 10.16 2.56
C LEU A 300 -17.04 8.78 1.91
N GLN A 301 -16.28 8.70 0.83
CA GLN A 301 -15.85 7.45 0.21
C GLN A 301 -14.99 6.59 1.16
N GLY A 302 -14.96 5.29 0.91
CA GLY A 302 -13.87 4.42 1.35
C GLY A 302 -12.67 4.65 0.42
N PRO A 303 -11.50 5.07 0.92
CA PRO A 303 -10.35 5.35 0.06
C PRO A 303 -9.86 4.10 -0.67
N GLY A 304 -9.19 4.29 -1.81
CA GLY A 304 -8.66 3.21 -2.64
C GLY A 304 -9.33 3.18 -4.01
N ARG A 305 -10.12 2.13 -4.29
CA ARG A 305 -10.86 2.01 -5.55
C ARG A 305 -12.31 1.58 -5.41
N GLY A 306 -13.11 1.92 -6.42
CA GLY A 306 -14.44 1.39 -6.69
C GLY A 306 -14.41 0.33 -7.79
N ILE A 307 -15.61 -0.15 -8.17
CA ILE A 307 -15.80 -1.15 -9.22
C ILE A 307 -16.92 -0.76 -10.18
N THR A 308 -16.81 -1.22 -11.42
CA THR A 308 -17.93 -1.31 -12.34
C THR A 308 -18.43 -2.74 -12.33
N MET A 309 -19.69 -2.94 -11.94
CA MET A 309 -20.30 -4.26 -11.89
C MET A 309 -20.54 -4.81 -13.30
N SER A 310 -20.76 -6.12 -13.36
CA SER A 310 -21.06 -6.87 -14.58
C SER A 310 -22.31 -6.36 -15.31
N ASP A 311 -23.25 -5.69 -14.64
CA ASP A 311 -24.43 -5.06 -15.25
C ASP A 311 -24.22 -3.58 -15.65
N GLY A 312 -23.02 -3.02 -15.40
CA GLY A 312 -22.67 -1.62 -15.64
C GLY A 312 -22.96 -0.67 -14.46
N THR A 313 -23.43 -1.17 -13.32
CA THR A 313 -23.60 -0.37 -12.10
C THR A 313 -22.23 0.07 -11.56
N LEU A 314 -22.06 1.37 -11.32
CA LEU A 314 -20.86 1.92 -10.69
C LEU A 314 -21.01 1.84 -9.17
N VAL A 315 -19.97 1.40 -8.46
CA VAL A 315 -20.02 1.24 -7.00
C VAL A 315 -18.74 1.77 -6.37
N PHE A 316 -18.89 2.76 -5.50
CA PHE A 316 -17.87 3.18 -4.56
C PHE A 316 -18.16 2.60 -3.17
N PRO A 317 -17.16 2.06 -2.46
CA PRO A 317 -17.29 1.88 -1.02
C PRO A 317 -17.42 3.27 -0.37
N ALA A 318 -18.16 3.36 0.73
CA ALA A 318 -18.41 4.61 1.43
C ALA A 318 -18.49 4.38 2.95
N GLN A 319 -18.44 5.46 3.71
CA GLN A 319 -18.55 5.43 5.15
C GLN A 319 -19.19 6.72 5.66
N PHE A 320 -19.97 6.61 6.74
CA PHE A 320 -20.61 7.76 7.36
C PHE A 320 -20.57 7.69 8.88
N ILE A 321 -20.49 8.85 9.51
CA ILE A 321 -20.64 9.02 10.96
C ILE A 321 -22.11 9.37 11.23
N ASP A 322 -22.84 8.45 11.85
CA ASP A 322 -24.27 8.61 12.13
C ASP A 322 -24.57 9.68 13.20
N SER A 323 -25.85 9.94 13.45
CA SER A 323 -26.31 10.92 14.45
C SER A 323 -25.93 10.55 15.89
N GLU A 324 -25.54 9.30 16.15
CA GLU A 324 -24.99 8.82 17.43
C GLU A 324 -23.45 8.93 17.49
N LYS A 325 -22.83 9.53 16.47
CA LYS A 325 -21.37 9.66 16.29
C LYS A 325 -20.66 8.31 16.16
N VAL A 326 -21.32 7.32 15.57
CA VAL A 326 -20.73 6.02 15.28
C VAL A 326 -20.44 5.92 13.78
N PRO A 327 -19.23 5.54 13.37
CA PRO A 327 -18.92 5.32 11.97
C PRO A 327 -19.51 4.00 11.47
N ASN A 328 -19.97 3.98 10.23
CA ASN A 328 -20.53 2.82 9.55
C ASN A 328 -20.04 2.77 8.10
N ALA A 329 -19.49 1.64 7.66
CA ALA A 329 -19.19 1.38 6.26
C ALA A 329 -20.46 0.97 5.49
N THR A 330 -20.52 1.36 4.22
CA THR A 330 -21.60 1.10 3.26
C THR A 330 -21.07 1.20 1.82
N VAL A 331 -21.96 1.26 0.83
CA VAL A 331 -21.64 1.54 -0.58
C VAL A 331 -22.50 2.70 -1.10
N VAL A 332 -21.94 3.46 -2.04
CA VAL A 332 -22.64 4.45 -2.86
C VAL A 332 -22.56 3.99 -4.31
N TYR A 333 -23.68 4.00 -5.03
CA TYR A 333 -23.76 3.41 -6.37
C TYR A 333 -24.61 4.21 -7.35
N SER A 334 -24.34 4.02 -8.64
CA SER A 334 -25.07 4.63 -9.75
C SER A 334 -25.42 3.59 -10.80
N ARG A 335 -26.66 3.63 -11.30
CA ARG A 335 -27.16 2.73 -12.37
C ARG A 335 -27.35 3.44 -13.72
N ASP A 336 -26.99 4.72 -13.81
CA ASP A 336 -27.25 5.59 -14.95
C ASP A 336 -25.99 6.31 -15.44
N ALA A 337 -24.85 5.60 -15.37
CA ALA A 337 -23.52 6.08 -15.76
C ALA A 337 -23.09 7.34 -14.98
N GLY A 338 -23.32 7.36 -13.67
CA GLY A 338 -22.85 8.38 -12.75
C GLY A 338 -23.70 9.66 -12.70
N ARG A 339 -24.90 9.68 -13.29
CA ARG A 339 -25.77 10.86 -13.29
C ARG A 339 -26.50 11.03 -11.96
N THR A 340 -27.00 9.94 -11.39
CA THR A 340 -27.62 9.91 -10.08
C THR A 340 -26.98 8.82 -9.22
N TRP A 341 -26.98 9.06 -7.90
CA TRP A 341 -26.33 8.20 -6.93
C TRP A 341 -27.29 7.85 -5.80
N ALA A 342 -27.20 6.63 -5.31
CA ALA A 342 -27.92 6.12 -4.16
C ALA A 342 -26.95 5.50 -3.16
N ILE A 343 -27.37 5.36 -1.91
CA ILE A 343 -26.56 4.82 -0.82
C ILE A 343 -27.22 3.58 -0.21
N GLY A 344 -26.39 2.60 0.16
CA GLY A 344 -26.83 1.42 0.91
C GLY A 344 -27.05 1.69 2.40
N SER A 345 -27.77 0.79 3.07
CA SER A 345 -27.83 0.72 4.53
C SER A 345 -26.45 0.37 5.12
N PRO A 346 -26.17 0.74 6.39
CA PRO A 346 -24.90 0.40 7.03
C PRO A 346 -24.67 -1.11 7.04
N ALA A 347 -23.53 -1.54 6.52
CA ALA A 347 -23.14 -2.95 6.52
C ALA A 347 -22.84 -3.45 7.94
N ARG A 348 -22.16 -2.61 8.74
CA ARG A 348 -21.80 -2.93 10.13
C ARG A 348 -21.48 -1.66 10.93
N ARG A 349 -21.97 -1.56 12.16
CA ARG A 349 -21.63 -0.44 13.07
C ARG A 349 -20.18 -0.49 13.54
N LYS A 350 -19.59 0.68 13.82
CA LYS A 350 -18.18 0.87 14.23
C LYS A 350 -17.20 0.32 13.19
N THR A 351 -17.47 0.63 11.93
CA THR A 351 -16.58 0.35 10.80
C THR A 351 -16.39 1.61 9.98
N THR A 352 -15.25 1.72 9.32
CA THR A 352 -14.82 2.93 8.63
C THR A 352 -14.48 2.62 7.17
N GLU A 353 -13.20 2.61 6.83
CA GLU A 353 -12.69 2.41 5.47
C GLU A 353 -13.01 1.01 4.97
N SER A 354 -13.42 0.90 3.71
CA SER A 354 -13.79 -0.39 3.12
C SER A 354 -13.47 -0.45 1.63
N GLN A 355 -13.44 -1.68 1.11
CA GLN A 355 -13.32 -1.97 -0.31
C GLN A 355 -14.38 -3.00 -0.70
N VAL A 356 -14.89 -2.86 -1.92
CA VAL A 356 -16.02 -3.65 -2.44
C VAL A 356 -15.60 -4.44 -3.68
N VAL A 357 -16.08 -5.67 -3.78
CA VAL A 357 -15.93 -6.52 -4.97
C VAL A 357 -17.25 -7.15 -5.35
N GLU A 358 -17.39 -7.55 -6.61
CA GLU A 358 -18.55 -8.28 -7.13
C GLU A 358 -18.18 -9.76 -7.37
N TYR A 359 -19.06 -10.66 -6.93
CA TYR A 359 -19.00 -12.08 -7.26
C TYR A 359 -19.69 -12.41 -8.59
N PRO A 360 -19.39 -13.57 -9.22
CA PRO A 360 -20.04 -13.99 -10.47
C PRO A 360 -21.57 -14.00 -10.49
N ASP A 361 -22.19 -14.14 -9.33
CA ASP A 361 -23.64 -14.14 -9.17
C ASP A 361 -24.23 -12.73 -8.90
N GLY A 362 -23.44 -11.66 -9.05
CA GLY A 362 -23.83 -10.28 -8.77
C GLY A 362 -23.86 -9.90 -7.29
N THR A 363 -23.46 -10.81 -6.39
CA THR A 363 -23.37 -10.51 -4.96
C THR A 363 -22.19 -9.58 -4.69
N LEU A 364 -22.42 -8.49 -3.97
CA LEU A 364 -21.36 -7.62 -3.46
C LEU A 364 -20.75 -8.22 -2.19
N MET A 365 -19.43 -8.16 -2.07
CA MET A 365 -18.70 -8.35 -0.81
C MET A 365 -18.06 -7.02 -0.40
N LEU A 366 -18.28 -6.60 0.84
CA LEU A 366 -17.65 -5.43 1.45
C LEU A 366 -16.69 -5.89 2.55
N ASN A 367 -15.41 -5.53 2.43
CA ASN A 367 -14.36 -5.81 3.41
C ASN A 367 -13.97 -4.51 4.12
N MET A 368 -14.11 -4.48 5.44
CA MET A 368 -14.18 -3.26 6.23
C MET A 368 -13.12 -3.24 7.34
N ARG A 369 -12.52 -2.07 7.53
CA ARG A 369 -11.77 -1.69 8.73
C ARG A 369 -12.75 -1.63 9.90
N ASP A 370 -12.45 -2.34 10.98
CA ASP A 370 -13.33 -2.43 12.15
C ASP A 370 -12.63 -1.89 13.39
N ASP A 371 -13.18 -0.84 14.00
CA ASP A 371 -12.61 -0.12 15.15
C ASP A 371 -12.46 -1.00 16.40
N ARG A 372 -13.07 -2.20 16.40
CA ARG A 372 -12.88 -3.20 17.45
C ARG A 372 -11.47 -3.82 17.44
N GLY A 373 -10.70 -3.63 16.37
CA GLY A 373 -9.31 -4.06 16.24
C GLY A 373 -9.12 -5.54 15.95
N GLY A 374 -7.92 -5.91 15.50
CA GLY A 374 -7.48 -7.30 15.34
C GLY A 374 -7.82 -7.97 14.00
N SER A 375 -8.98 -7.70 13.40
CA SER A 375 -9.40 -8.38 12.15
C SER A 375 -10.42 -7.60 11.30
N ARG A 376 -10.38 -7.81 9.99
CA ARG A 376 -11.34 -7.22 9.03
C ARG A 376 -12.75 -7.70 9.34
N ALA A 377 -13.74 -6.81 9.24
CA ALA A 377 -15.14 -7.23 9.16
C ALA A 377 -15.52 -7.46 7.69
N VAL A 378 -16.35 -8.47 7.42
CA VAL A 378 -16.72 -8.82 6.04
C VAL A 378 -18.22 -9.08 5.96
N SER A 379 -18.89 -8.47 4.98
CA SER A 379 -20.33 -8.63 4.77
C SER A 379 -20.64 -8.75 3.27
N VAL A 380 -21.76 -9.38 2.96
CA VAL A 380 -22.23 -9.58 1.59
C VAL A 380 -23.65 -9.06 1.40
N SER A 381 -23.97 -8.57 0.20
CA SER A 381 -25.30 -8.07 -0.17
C SER A 381 -25.67 -8.50 -1.58
N ARG A 382 -26.96 -8.74 -1.82
CA ARG A 382 -27.55 -9.06 -3.14
C ARG A 382 -28.54 -8.00 -3.63
N ASP A 383 -28.63 -6.89 -2.91
CA ASP A 383 -29.62 -5.84 -3.13
C ASP A 383 -28.99 -4.44 -3.02
N MET A 384 -27.72 -4.32 -3.45
CA MET A 384 -26.93 -3.08 -3.45
C MET A 384 -26.80 -2.44 -2.07
N GLY A 385 -26.72 -3.27 -1.03
CA GLY A 385 -26.54 -2.84 0.34
C GLY A 385 -27.82 -2.42 1.05
N ALA A 386 -29.01 -2.72 0.52
CA ALA A 386 -30.25 -2.53 1.27
C ALA A 386 -30.29 -3.47 2.48
N THR A 387 -29.82 -4.71 2.32
CA THR A 387 -29.57 -5.65 3.41
C THR A 387 -28.18 -6.27 3.30
N TRP A 388 -27.60 -6.61 4.46
CA TRP A 388 -26.27 -7.21 4.56
C TRP A 388 -26.31 -8.47 5.41
N SER A 389 -25.55 -9.48 5.00
CA SER A 389 -25.30 -10.71 5.76
C SER A 389 -23.81 -10.81 6.11
N GLU A 390 -23.51 -11.22 7.33
CA GLU A 390 -22.12 -11.45 7.73
C GLU A 390 -21.51 -12.62 6.93
N HIS A 391 -20.30 -12.42 6.42
CA HIS A 391 -19.57 -13.46 5.70
C HIS A 391 -18.84 -14.39 6.70
N PRO A 392 -18.70 -15.71 6.44
CA PRO A 392 -18.06 -16.63 7.38
C PRO A 392 -16.60 -16.27 7.77
N SER A 393 -15.89 -15.54 6.91
CA SER A 393 -14.52 -15.07 7.20
C SER A 393 -14.45 -13.78 8.01
N SER A 394 -15.59 -13.13 8.25
CA SER A 394 -15.69 -11.89 9.04
C SER A 394 -15.07 -12.09 10.41
N ARG A 395 -14.29 -11.09 10.83
CA ARG A 395 -13.68 -11.00 12.17
C ARG A 395 -12.78 -12.19 12.54
N SER A 396 -12.27 -12.92 11.55
CA SER A 396 -11.41 -14.09 11.75
C SER A 396 -10.28 -14.20 10.72
N ALA A 397 -10.59 -14.39 9.44
CA ALA A 397 -9.61 -14.89 8.46
C ALA A 397 -8.51 -13.87 8.07
N LEU A 398 -8.79 -12.57 8.20
CA LEU A 398 -7.89 -11.49 7.83
C LEU A 398 -7.62 -10.60 9.03
N ARG A 399 -6.40 -10.69 9.60
CA ARG A 399 -5.96 -9.80 10.68
C ARG A 399 -5.69 -8.38 10.18
N GLU A 400 -5.83 -7.39 11.05
CA GLU A 400 -5.47 -6.00 10.75
C GLU A 400 -5.11 -5.18 12.01
N PRO A 401 -4.33 -4.09 11.85
CA PRO A 401 -4.00 -3.14 12.92
C PRO A 401 -4.93 -1.92 12.92
N VAL A 402 -6.19 -2.07 12.47
CA VAL A 402 -7.15 -0.97 12.23
C VAL A 402 -6.60 0.00 11.17
N CYS A 403 -6.56 -0.46 9.92
CA CYS A 403 -5.98 0.26 8.79
C CYS A 403 -6.83 0.07 7.52
N MET A 404 -6.57 0.82 6.46
CA MET A 404 -7.15 0.55 5.15
C MET A 404 -6.61 -0.79 4.62
N ALA A 405 -7.42 -1.50 3.83
CA ALA A 405 -6.97 -2.68 3.10
C ALA A 405 -7.59 -2.69 1.70
N SER A 406 -6.84 -3.16 0.71
CA SER A 406 -7.35 -3.37 -0.64
C SER A 406 -8.03 -4.74 -0.78
N LEU A 407 -9.06 -4.81 -1.63
CA LEU A 407 -9.65 -6.07 -2.09
C LEU A 407 -10.08 -5.90 -3.55
N ILE A 408 -9.65 -6.81 -4.41
CA ILE A 408 -10.11 -6.91 -5.81
C ILE A 408 -10.55 -8.33 -6.13
N ALA A 409 -11.51 -8.46 -7.05
CA ALA A 409 -11.91 -9.72 -7.65
C ALA A 409 -11.43 -9.76 -9.10
N VAL A 410 -10.83 -10.89 -9.51
CA VAL A 410 -10.34 -11.11 -10.87
C VAL A 410 -11.03 -12.37 -11.40
N ARG A 411 -11.71 -12.24 -12.54
CA ARG A 411 -12.45 -13.36 -13.15
C ARG A 411 -11.50 -14.38 -13.70
N ALA A 412 -11.94 -15.64 -13.76
CA ALA A 412 -11.20 -16.72 -14.41
C ALA A 412 -10.73 -16.39 -15.83
N GLU A 413 -11.53 -15.63 -16.59
CA GLU A 413 -11.23 -15.23 -17.97
C GLU A 413 -10.23 -14.07 -18.08
N ASP A 414 -10.01 -13.32 -17.00
CA ASP A 414 -9.16 -12.12 -16.97
C ASP A 414 -7.76 -12.40 -16.39
N ASN A 415 -7.41 -13.68 -16.17
CA ASN A 415 -6.10 -14.02 -15.62
C ASN A 415 -5.58 -15.40 -16.05
N ILE A 416 -4.25 -15.54 -16.03
CA ILE A 416 -3.54 -16.74 -16.48
C ILE A 416 -3.85 -18.02 -15.70
N THR A 417 -4.46 -17.93 -14.52
CA THR A 417 -4.75 -19.13 -13.70
C THR A 417 -6.03 -19.83 -14.15
N GLY A 418 -6.90 -19.16 -14.91
CA GLY A 418 -8.21 -19.69 -15.32
C GLY A 418 -9.18 -19.90 -14.16
N LYS A 419 -8.97 -19.23 -13.02
CA LYS A 419 -9.81 -19.32 -11.81
C LYS A 419 -10.25 -17.95 -11.34
N ASP A 420 -11.42 -17.88 -10.72
CA ASP A 420 -11.85 -16.67 -10.02
C ASP A 420 -10.94 -16.46 -8.79
N LEU A 421 -10.35 -15.28 -8.69
CA LEU A 421 -9.43 -14.89 -7.63
C LEU A 421 -10.02 -13.76 -6.80
N LEU A 422 -9.78 -13.79 -5.49
CA LEU A 422 -9.76 -12.57 -4.69
C LEU A 422 -8.32 -12.27 -4.29
N LEU A 423 -7.90 -11.03 -4.48
CA LEU A 423 -6.60 -10.52 -4.03
C LEU A 423 -6.84 -9.45 -2.96
N PHE A 424 -6.14 -9.56 -1.85
CA PHE A 424 -6.26 -8.66 -0.69
C PHE A 424 -4.88 -8.14 -0.30
N SER A 425 -4.78 -6.87 0.10
CA SER A 425 -3.53 -6.33 0.65
C SER A 425 -3.75 -5.45 1.87
N ASN A 426 -2.92 -5.64 2.90
CA ASN A 426 -2.87 -4.80 4.08
C ASN A 426 -1.52 -5.00 4.83
N PRO A 427 -1.26 -4.24 5.91
CA PRO A 427 -0.26 -4.62 6.89
C PRO A 427 -0.73 -5.91 7.59
N ASP A 428 0.02 -7.01 7.41
CA ASP A 428 -0.36 -8.31 7.94
C ASP A 428 0.00 -8.46 9.43
N SER A 429 -0.57 -7.60 10.25
CA SER A 429 -0.37 -7.55 11.69
C SER A 429 -1.69 -7.20 12.37
N SER A 430 -1.83 -7.55 13.64
CA SER A 430 -3.00 -7.17 14.46
C SER A 430 -2.82 -5.84 15.20
N VAL A 431 -1.61 -5.26 15.16
CA VAL A 431 -1.23 -4.13 16.03
C VAL A 431 -0.35 -3.09 15.34
N GLU A 432 0.41 -3.47 14.32
CA GLU A 432 1.41 -2.59 13.68
C GLU A 432 1.14 -2.41 12.19
N ARG A 433 1.53 -1.26 11.65
CA ARG A 433 1.49 -0.99 10.21
C ARG A 433 2.83 -1.32 9.57
N LYS A 434 3.11 -2.61 9.48
CA LYS A 434 4.27 -3.23 8.83
C LYS A 434 3.87 -4.55 8.18
N ASP A 435 4.80 -5.20 7.50
CA ASP A 435 4.57 -6.47 6.79
C ASP A 435 3.46 -6.33 5.75
N ILE A 436 3.57 -5.33 4.87
CA ILE A 436 2.63 -5.16 3.75
C ILE A 436 2.66 -6.44 2.92
N THR A 437 1.51 -7.09 2.81
CA THR A 437 1.39 -8.43 2.24
C THR A 437 0.21 -8.49 1.29
N ILE A 438 0.40 -9.11 0.12
CA ILE A 438 -0.70 -9.50 -0.76
C ILE A 438 -1.09 -10.94 -0.45
N LYS A 439 -2.39 -11.22 -0.35
CA LYS A 439 -2.96 -12.54 -0.10
C LYS A 439 -3.95 -12.90 -1.21
N LEU A 440 -3.94 -14.16 -1.63
CA LEU A 440 -4.83 -14.68 -2.66
C LEU A 440 -5.79 -15.72 -2.05
N SER A 441 -7.06 -15.62 -2.43
CA SER A 441 -8.11 -16.61 -2.13
C SER A 441 -8.72 -17.16 -3.41
N LEU A 442 -8.97 -18.48 -3.42
CA LEU A 442 -9.57 -19.24 -4.52
C LEU A 442 -11.02 -19.68 -4.22
N ASP A 443 -11.55 -19.32 -3.05
CA ASP A 443 -12.78 -19.88 -2.50
C ASP A 443 -13.74 -18.80 -2.00
N ARG A 444 -13.80 -17.68 -2.73
CA ARG A 444 -14.66 -16.51 -2.40
C ARG A 444 -14.33 -15.95 -1.02
N GLY A 445 -13.05 -15.87 -0.68
CA GLY A 445 -12.57 -15.21 0.54
C GLY A 445 -12.88 -15.98 1.83
N LEU A 446 -13.20 -17.27 1.74
CA LEU A 446 -13.38 -18.15 2.90
C LEU A 446 -12.03 -18.47 3.55
N THR A 447 -11.01 -18.77 2.75
CA THR A 447 -9.65 -19.07 3.22
C THR A 447 -8.59 -18.24 2.50
N TRP A 448 -7.49 -17.97 3.21
CA TRP A 448 -6.33 -17.19 2.74
C TRP A 448 -5.04 -17.92 3.14
N PRO A 449 -4.69 -19.04 2.48
CA PRO A 449 -3.57 -19.90 2.87
C PRO A 449 -2.24 -19.15 2.86
N ALA A 450 -1.33 -19.46 3.79
CA ALA A 450 0.00 -18.83 3.85
C ALA A 450 0.83 -19.07 2.57
N ALA A 451 0.63 -20.20 1.90
CA ALA A 451 1.27 -20.52 0.61
C ALA A 451 0.79 -19.64 -0.57
N HIS A 452 -0.22 -18.79 -0.35
CA HIS A 452 -0.77 -17.87 -1.34
C HIS A 452 -0.59 -16.41 -0.91
N GLN A 453 0.52 -16.13 -0.23
CA GLN A 453 0.83 -14.81 0.30
C GLN A 453 2.24 -14.37 -0.10
N VAL A 454 2.39 -13.10 -0.44
CA VAL A 454 3.67 -12.48 -0.78
C VAL A 454 3.86 -11.27 0.12
N VAL A 455 4.89 -11.32 0.98
CA VAL A 455 5.30 -10.19 1.83
C VAL A 455 6.19 -9.26 1.02
N LEU A 456 5.82 -7.99 0.94
CA LEU A 456 6.46 -6.98 0.10
C LEU A 456 7.37 -6.04 0.86
N ASP A 457 6.98 -5.71 2.11
CA ASP A 457 7.66 -4.70 2.91
C ASP A 457 7.50 -5.00 4.40
N GLU A 458 8.57 -5.46 5.04
CA GLU A 458 8.62 -5.74 6.48
C GLU A 458 8.78 -4.47 7.35
N GLY A 459 9.07 -3.34 6.72
CA GLY A 459 9.30 -2.06 7.37
C GLY A 459 8.02 -1.39 7.86
N TYR A 460 8.16 -0.36 8.67
CA TYR A 460 7.04 0.46 9.13
C TYR A 460 6.66 1.50 8.06
N GLY A 461 5.36 1.64 7.82
CA GLY A 461 4.80 2.67 6.95
C GLY A 461 3.47 3.19 7.47
N TRP A 462 2.81 4.05 6.70
CA TRP A 462 1.44 4.49 7.03
C TRP A 462 0.37 3.43 6.71
N GLY A 463 0.70 2.46 5.86
CA GLY A 463 0.02 1.15 5.77
C GLY A 463 -1.06 1.00 4.71
N TYR A 464 -1.49 2.08 4.05
CA TYR A 464 -2.58 2.00 3.07
C TYR A 464 -2.07 1.38 1.77
N SER A 465 -2.93 0.64 1.07
CA SER A 465 -2.58 0.01 -0.21
C SER A 465 -3.79 -0.13 -1.12
N CYS A 466 -3.56 -0.14 -2.43
CA CYS A 466 -4.59 -0.39 -3.44
C CYS A 466 -4.04 -1.30 -4.54
N LEU A 467 -4.81 -2.33 -4.91
CA LEU A 467 -4.45 -3.34 -5.90
C LEU A 467 -5.12 -3.06 -7.25
N THR A 468 -4.47 -3.51 -8.31
CA THR A 468 -5.04 -3.66 -9.66
C THR A 468 -4.38 -4.83 -10.39
N MET A 469 -4.95 -5.26 -11.51
CA MET A 469 -4.24 -6.13 -12.46
C MET A 469 -3.56 -5.25 -13.49
N ILE A 470 -2.25 -5.37 -13.67
CA ILE A 470 -1.51 -4.66 -14.74
C ILE A 470 -1.87 -5.32 -16.08
N ASP A 471 -1.85 -6.64 -16.10
CA ASP A 471 -2.20 -7.52 -17.21
C ASP A 471 -2.74 -8.85 -16.66
N GLU A 472 -3.05 -9.83 -17.52
CA GLU A 472 -3.58 -11.14 -17.13
C GLU A 472 -2.66 -11.94 -16.18
N SER A 473 -1.39 -11.60 -16.09
CA SER A 473 -0.35 -12.34 -15.37
C SER A 473 0.29 -11.59 -14.21
N THR A 474 0.01 -10.29 -14.05
CA THR A 474 0.76 -9.43 -13.13
C THR A 474 -0.17 -8.55 -12.29
N VAL A 475 -0.05 -8.67 -10.97
CA VAL A 475 -0.74 -7.83 -10.00
C VAL A 475 0.08 -6.55 -9.78
N GLY A 476 -0.57 -5.39 -9.86
CA GLY A 476 0.00 -4.11 -9.46
C GLY A 476 -0.47 -3.71 -8.06
N ILE A 477 0.42 -3.17 -7.26
CA ILE A 477 0.10 -2.59 -5.95
C ILE A 477 0.67 -1.19 -5.84
N LEU A 478 -0.17 -0.25 -5.38
CA LEU A 478 0.22 1.10 -4.99
C LEU A 478 0.02 1.25 -3.49
N TYR A 479 1.05 1.59 -2.71
CA TYR A 479 0.96 1.59 -1.26
C TYR A 479 1.88 2.57 -0.54
N GLU A 480 1.57 2.86 0.72
CA GLU A 480 2.40 3.67 1.62
C GLU A 480 3.45 2.77 2.29
N SER A 481 4.67 2.77 1.75
CA SER A 481 5.76 1.85 2.15
C SER A 481 6.69 2.46 3.20
N SER A 482 7.68 1.67 3.62
CA SER A 482 8.79 2.11 4.46
C SER A 482 9.86 2.92 3.72
N VAL A 483 9.87 2.87 2.38
CA VAL A 483 10.93 3.47 1.54
C VAL A 483 10.47 4.70 0.74
N ALA A 484 9.17 4.87 0.50
CA ALA A 484 8.59 6.06 -0.13
C ALA A 484 7.12 6.26 0.29
N ASN A 485 6.61 7.49 0.15
CA ASN A 485 5.23 7.80 0.52
C ASN A 485 4.20 7.06 -0.33
N ILE A 486 4.41 6.99 -1.66
CA ILE A 486 3.58 6.25 -2.61
C ILE A 486 4.51 5.37 -3.45
N THR A 487 4.49 4.07 -3.18
CA THR A 487 5.34 3.06 -3.83
C THR A 487 4.50 2.18 -4.74
N PHE A 488 5.02 1.91 -5.94
CA PHE A 488 4.43 0.95 -6.88
C PHE A 488 5.30 -0.30 -7.01
N GLN A 489 4.68 -1.47 -6.99
CA GLN A 489 5.31 -2.75 -7.31
C GLN A 489 4.45 -3.58 -8.26
N ALA A 490 5.11 -4.41 -9.06
CA ALA A 490 4.50 -5.42 -9.91
C ALA A 490 4.84 -6.82 -9.37
N VAL A 491 3.82 -7.67 -9.18
CA VAL A 491 3.96 -9.01 -8.61
C VAL A 491 3.32 -10.02 -9.57
N PRO A 492 4.12 -10.88 -10.23
CA PRO A 492 3.59 -11.95 -11.06
C PRO A 492 2.63 -12.87 -10.28
N LEU A 493 1.52 -13.25 -10.90
CA LEU A 493 0.52 -14.14 -10.30
C LEU A 493 1.09 -15.52 -9.95
N LYS A 494 2.10 -15.98 -10.69
CA LYS A 494 2.78 -17.25 -10.41
C LYS A 494 3.39 -17.29 -9.01
N ASP A 495 3.82 -16.14 -8.48
CA ASP A 495 4.52 -16.03 -7.19
C ASP A 495 3.59 -16.34 -6.00
N PHE A 496 2.27 -16.39 -6.21
CA PHE A 496 1.29 -16.84 -5.21
C PHE A 496 1.11 -18.36 -5.19
N PHE A 497 1.79 -19.11 -6.05
CA PHE A 497 1.68 -20.57 -6.16
C PHE A 497 3.03 -21.30 -6.01
N GLU A 498 4.10 -20.57 -5.67
CA GLU A 498 5.46 -21.10 -5.48
C GLU A 498 5.72 -21.69 -4.09
#